data_AF-A0A1F6A298-F1
#
_entry.id   AF-A0A1F6A298-F1
#
_cell.length_a   1.000
_cell.length_b   1.000
_cell.length_c   1.000
_cell.angle_alpha   90.00
_cell.angle_beta   90.00
_cell.angle_gamma   90.00
#
_symmetry.space_group_name_H-M   'P 1'
#
loop_
_entity.id
_entity.type
_entity.pdbx_description
1 polymer ?
#
loop_
_entity_poly.entity_id
_entity_poly.type
_entity_poly.pdbx_seq_one_letter_code
_entity_poly.pdbx_strand_id
1 'polypeptide(L)'
;MSEIINEKVSVRSFYDRNTNRELPQEVIWQGRTYKINQVAYHWPVRRGRKLLHIFSVVTDNNTSFKLVYDTETLYWILEEVIDEFAN
;
A
#
# COMPACT_ATOMS: atom_id res chain seq x y z
N MET A 1 -7.59 14.66 6.07
CA MET A 1 -8.90 14.22 5.48
C MET A 1 -8.65 12.87 4.83
N SER A 2 -9.58 11.91 4.91
CA SER A 2 -9.43 10.64 4.18
C SER A 2 -10.26 10.64 2.89
N GLU A 3 -9.69 10.08 1.83
CA GLU A 3 -10.30 9.97 0.51
C GLU A 3 -10.20 8.52 0.00
N ILE A 4 -11.32 8.01 -0.52
CA ILE A 4 -11.39 6.68 -1.15
C ILE A 4 -11.00 6.81 -2.62
N ILE A 5 -9.97 6.08 -3.04
CA ILE A 5 -9.35 6.19 -4.37
C ILE A 5 -9.72 5.00 -5.27
N ASN A 6 -9.46 3.77 -4.81
CA ASN A 6 -9.66 2.52 -5.57
C ASN A 6 -9.00 2.48 -6.96
N GLU A 7 -7.76 2.96 -7.06
CA GLU A 7 -7.00 2.99 -8.32
C GLU A 7 -5.90 1.94 -8.34
N LYS A 8 -5.62 1.37 -9.53
CA LYS A 8 -4.42 0.55 -9.73
C LYS A 8 -3.18 1.44 -9.67
N VAL A 9 -2.20 1.02 -8.88
CA VAL A 9 -0.92 1.72 -8.72
C VAL A 9 0.25 0.78 -8.98
N SER A 10 1.41 1.35 -9.29
CA SER A 10 2.65 0.57 -9.29
C SER A 10 3.31 0.68 -7.92
N VAL A 11 3.76 -0.45 -7.38
CA VAL A 11 4.45 -0.51 -6.08
C VAL A 11 5.79 -1.22 -6.29
N ARG A 12 6.87 -0.63 -5.79
CA ARG A 12 8.12 -1.37 -5.61
C ARG A 12 8.07 -2.01 -4.25
N SER A 13 8.19 -3.33 -4.21
CA SER A 13 8.24 -4.08 -2.96
C SER A 13 9.42 -5.05 -2.93
N PHE A 14 9.79 -5.42 -1.73
CA PHE A 14 10.92 -6.29 -1.46
C PHE A 14 10.48 -7.46 -0.60
N TYR A 15 10.82 -8.67 -1.03
CA TYR A 15 10.72 -9.86 -0.19
C TYR A 15 12.02 -10.04 0.58
N ASP A 16 11.92 -9.97 1.91
CA ASP A 16 13.04 -10.27 2.79
C ASP A 16 12.99 -11.74 3.23
N ARG A 17 13.98 -12.51 2.76
CA ARG A 17 14.14 -13.94 3.10
C ARG A 17 14.44 -14.21 4.57
N ASN A 18 14.97 -13.24 5.31
CA ASN A 18 15.33 -13.43 6.71
C ASN A 18 14.10 -13.30 7.61
N THR A 19 13.22 -12.35 7.28
CA THR A 19 11.96 -12.14 7.99
C THR A 19 10.77 -12.90 7.39
N ASN A 20 10.94 -13.45 6.18
CA ASN A 20 9.89 -14.06 5.34
C ASN A 20 8.70 -13.12 5.15
N ARG A 21 8.97 -11.82 4.96
CA ARG A 21 7.96 -10.79 4.78
C ARG A 21 8.13 -10.08 3.46
N GLU A 22 7.00 -9.75 2.85
CA GLU A 22 6.92 -8.86 1.72
C GLU A 22 6.65 -7.44 2.25
N LEU A 23 7.46 -6.48 1.79
CA LEU A 23 7.49 -5.12 2.30
C LEU A 23 7.39 -4.14 1.13
N PRO A 24 6.33 -3.33 1.05
CA PRO A 24 6.26 -2.26 0.07
C PRO A 24 7.26 -1.15 0.45
N GLN A 25 8.01 -0.64 -0.53
CA GLN A 25 9.05 0.37 -0.35
C GLN A 25 8.69 1.71 -1.00
N GLU A 26 8.06 1.68 -2.17
CA GLU A 26 7.67 2.89 -2.90
C GLU A 26 6.33 2.68 -3.61
N VAL A 27 5.50 3.73 -3.66
CA VAL A 27 4.26 3.77 -4.42
C VAL A 27 4.38 4.81 -5.53
N ILE A 28 4.05 4.43 -6.76
CA ILE A 28 3.99 5.33 -7.91
C ILE A 28 2.51 5.59 -8.20
N TRP A 29 2.07 6.82 -7.92
CA TRP A 29 0.69 7.25 -8.05
C TRP A 29 0.64 8.67 -8.64
N GLN A 30 -0.23 8.88 -9.63
CA GLN A 30 -0.38 10.16 -10.36
C GLN A 30 0.94 10.77 -10.86
N GLY A 31 1.86 9.92 -11.34
CA GLY A 31 3.17 10.35 -11.85
C GLY A 31 4.18 10.77 -10.77
N ARG A 32 3.83 10.64 -9.49
CA ARG A 32 4.71 10.90 -8.34
C ARG A 32 5.14 9.59 -7.69
N THR A 33 6.36 9.55 -7.16
CA THR A 33 6.88 8.44 -6.36
C THR A 33 6.85 8.85 -4.91
N TYR A 34 6.15 8.07 -4.09
CA TYR A 34 6.05 8.23 -2.64
C TYR A 34 6.89 7.14 -1.99
N LYS A 35 7.92 7.52 -1.24
CA LYS A 35 8.73 6.55 -0.50
C LYS A 35 8.00 6.18 0.78
N ILE A 36 7.94 4.89 1.09
CA ILE A 36 7.34 4.41 2.33
C ILE A 36 8.37 4.54 3.44
N ASN A 37 8.04 5.36 4.44
CA ASN A 37 8.84 5.53 5.64
C ASN A 37 8.53 4.45 6.68
N GLN A 38 7.26 4.06 6.78
CA GLN A 38 6.79 3.08 7.76
C GLN A 38 5.64 2.23 7.22
N VAL A 39 5.68 0.92 7.48
CA VAL A 39 4.50 0.04 7.37
C VAL A 39 3.85 -0.01 8.75
N ALA A 40 2.76 0.73 8.94
CA ALA A 40 2.06 0.83 10.22
C ALA A 40 1.31 -0.47 10.56
N TYR A 41 0.66 -1.08 9.56
CA TYR A 41 -0.07 -2.32 9.76
C TYR A 41 -0.05 -3.17 8.49
N HIS A 42 0.05 -4.49 8.65
CA HIS A 42 -0.03 -5.47 7.57
C HIS A 42 -0.96 -6.60 8.02
N TRP A 43 -1.99 -6.88 7.24
CA TRP A 43 -2.91 -7.97 7.54
C TRP A 43 -3.47 -8.61 6.26
N PRO A 44 -3.50 -9.95 6.19
CA PRO A 44 -4.16 -10.65 5.10
C PRO A 44 -5.67 -10.71 5.32
N VAL A 45 -6.44 -10.60 4.25
CA VAL A 45 -7.89 -10.80 4.24
C VAL A 45 -8.26 -11.77 3.13
N ARG A 46 -9.15 -12.73 3.41
CA ARG A 46 -9.77 -13.57 2.38
C ARG A 46 -11.10 -12.97 1.95
N ARG A 47 -11.23 -12.64 0.66
CA ARG A 47 -12.50 -12.22 0.03
C ARG A 47 -12.94 -13.31 -0.96
N GLY A 48 -13.80 -14.21 -0.50
CA GLY A 48 -14.10 -15.45 -1.23
C GLY A 48 -12.86 -16.33 -1.33
N ARG A 49 -12.41 -16.61 -2.56
CA ARG A 49 -11.18 -17.41 -2.82
C ARG A 49 -9.90 -16.57 -2.82
N LYS A 50 -10.01 -15.27 -3.04
CA LYS A 50 -8.89 -14.34 -3.12
C LYS A 50 -8.25 -14.14 -1.75
N LEU A 51 -6.94 -14.29 -1.69
CA LEU A 51 -6.12 -13.79 -0.60
C LEU A 51 -5.63 -12.39 -0.98
N LEU A 52 -5.91 -11.41 -0.13
CA LEU A 52 -5.48 -10.02 -0.31
C LEU A 52 -4.55 -9.66 0.84
N HIS A 53 -3.39 -9.08 0.55
CA HIS A 53 -2.56 -8.46 1.58
C HIS A 53 -2.87 -6.97 1.64
N ILE A 54 -3.29 -6.51 2.81
CA ILE A 54 -3.58 -5.09 3.04
C ILE A 54 -2.44 -4.49 3.85
N PHE A 55 -1.93 -3.35 3.39
CA PHE A 55 -0.88 -2.58 4.04
C PHE A 55 -1.39 -1.18 4.33
N SER A 56 -1.28 -0.77 5.59
CA SER A 56 -1.36 0.64 5.97
C SER A 56 0.06 1.16 6.08
N VAL A 57 0.40 2.15 5.26
CA VAL A 57 1.76 2.69 5.16
C VAL A 57 1.74 4.20 5.33
N VAL A 58 2.83 4.74 5.89
CA VAL A 58 3.08 6.18 5.99
C VAL A 58 4.26 6.50 5.09
N THR A 59 4.08 7.47 4.22
CA THR A 59 5.11 7.93 3.28
C THR A 59 6.03 8.96 3.92
N ASP A 60 7.12 9.30 3.24
CA ASP A 60 8.08 10.32 3.66
C ASP A 60 7.49 11.73 3.80
N ASN A 61 6.42 12.05 3.09
CA ASN A 61 5.66 13.29 3.21
C ASN A 61 4.48 13.21 4.20
N ASN A 62 4.47 12.24 5.11
CA ASN A 62 3.40 11.99 6.10
C ASN A 62 2.01 11.71 5.50
N THR A 63 1.93 11.35 4.23
CA THR A 63 0.68 10.85 3.65
C THR A 63 0.52 9.38 4.04
N SER A 64 -0.65 8.99 4.54
CA SER A 64 -0.94 7.57 4.80
C SER A 64 -1.69 6.95 3.62
N PHE A 65 -1.24 5.79 3.18
CA PHE A 65 -1.88 5.02 2.11
C PHE A 65 -2.37 3.67 2.62
N LYS A 66 -3.54 3.27 2.14
CA LYS A 66 -4.04 1.90 2.26
C LYS A 66 -3.84 1.18 0.93
N LEU A 67 -2.87 0.28 0.90
CA LEU A 67 -2.52 -0.51 -0.28
C LEU A 67 -3.09 -1.91 -0.16
N VAL A 68 -3.63 -2.44 -1.26
CA VAL A 68 -4.17 -3.80 -1.35
C VAL A 68 -3.43 -4.54 -2.46
N TYR A 69 -2.79 -5.64 -2.11
CA TYR A 69 -2.14 -6.55 -3.05
C TYR A 69 -2.99 -7.80 -3.23
N ASP A 70 -3.46 -8.03 -4.46
CA ASP A 70 -4.24 -9.22 -4.82
C ASP A 70 -3.30 -10.35 -5.25
N THR A 71 -3.27 -11.46 -4.50
CA THR A 71 -2.30 -12.55 -4.78
C THR A 71 -2.69 -13.45 -5.96
N GLU A 72 -3.89 -13.29 -6.53
CA GLU A 72 -4.29 -14.02 -7.74
C GLU A 72 -3.87 -13.26 -9.00
N THR A 73 -4.00 -11.93 -8.99
CA THR A 73 -3.74 -11.07 -10.16
C THR A 73 -2.41 -10.33 -10.11
N LEU A 74 -1.78 -10.28 -8.93
CA LEU A 74 -0.54 -9.56 -8.64
C LEU A 74 -0.63 -8.04 -8.84
N TYR A 75 -1.86 -7.50 -8.83
CA TYR A 75 -2.09 -6.05 -8.90
C TYR A 75 -2.10 -5.41 -7.53
N TRP A 76 -1.61 -4.17 -7.49
CA TRP A 76 -1.73 -3.27 -6.36
C TRP A 76 -2.86 -2.26 -6.60
N ILE A 77 -3.66 -2.04 -5.56
CA ILE A 77 -4.70 -1.03 -5.53
C ILE A 77 -4.39 -0.07 -4.37
N LEU A 78 -4.44 1.23 -4.65
CA LEU A 78 -4.53 2.26 -3.63
C LEU A 78 -6.01 2.43 -3.28
N GLU A 79 -6.43 1.90 -2.14
CA GLU A 79 -7.83 1.90 -1.70
C GLU A 79 -8.21 3.24 -1.06
N GLU A 80 -7.32 3.81 -0.25
CA GLU A 80 -7.57 5.02 0.55
C GLU A 80 -6.29 5.82 0.74
N VAL A 81 -6.42 7.14 0.76
CA VAL A 81 -5.38 8.11 1.09
C VAL A 81 -5.84 8.95 2.28
N ILE A 82 -4.95 9.16 3.25
CA ILE A 82 -5.16 10.09 4.35
C ILE A 82 -4.00 11.09 4.31
N ASP A 83 -4.32 12.33 3.95
CA ASP A 83 -3.35 13.41 3.99
C ASP A 83 -3.48 14.20 5.30
N GLU A 84 -2.34 14.42 5.98
CA GLU A 84 -2.25 15.18 7.22
C GLU A 84 -2.24 16.70 6.99
N PHE A 85 -2.06 17.18 5.75
CA PHE A 85 -2.01 18.62 5.45
C PHE A 85 -3.08 19.07 4.45
N ALA A 86 -4.34 19.04 4.90
CA ALA A 86 -5.34 19.97 4.38
C ALA A 86 -5.37 21.21 5.28
N ASN A 87 -4.44 22.15 5.04
CA ASN A 87 -4.55 23.58 5.39
C ASN A 87 -3.49 24.40 4.65
#